data_AF-A0A4U8S6P5-F1
#
_entry.id   AF-A0A4U8S6P5-F1
#
_cell.length_a   1.000
_cell.length_b   1.000
_cell.length_c   1.000
_cell.angle_alpha   90.00
_cell.angle_beta   90.00
_cell.angle_gamma   90.00
#
_symmetry.space_group_name_H-M   'P 1'
#
loop_
_entity.id
_entity.type
_entity.pdbx_description
1 polymer ?
#
loop_
_entity_poly.entity_id
_entity_poly.type
_entity_poly.pdbx_seq_one_letter_code
_entity_poly.pdbx_strand_id
1 'polypeptide(L)'
;MKLYEYTRSSHNKTAKILGFTIMEVSINYDASEKVQKILGGLIKTSKFDYLNGTSQKEIKVLGFLSITRKRENNDYVYLMFGKIIHKTPLILEFKKRYFSYFDRQYDDIYILNANSGEICLTLTYCIDAFIKKNKSKNPLLVATKKYHFDMIKMLCPDIPHIYIKMRVDMIGKEHKIKPFRLFFVCDTPHFRQVEFDIKNNDLGKCHYFRSLVEYLGLRNDDLSYRKMLLPIEDKRNMLDKVAKIGLNLDKFVFLAPEAISCESYDEKFWVMLINALQDKGFDVFVNLTSDRIKLEGARDFKTCDLSIIEAFALAKNAQRIVMLRSGFTDILLQTHIPMDILYTKFGWRTCFSDMSTSHVLAGFGTRQIPFIDQGKIREFNMSEITLEDCLTLILEKIK
;
A
#
# COMPACT_ATOMS: atom_id res chain seq x y z
N MET A 1 -20.88 35.81 0.87
CA MET A 1 -21.20 34.49 1.47
C MET A 1 -20.63 33.40 0.57
N LYS A 2 -19.80 32.48 1.08
CA LYS A 2 -19.29 31.37 0.25
C LYS A 2 -20.45 30.44 -0.11
N LEU A 3 -20.64 30.17 -1.40
CA LEU A 3 -21.71 29.30 -1.90
C LEU A 3 -21.53 27.85 -1.43
N TYR A 4 -20.28 27.40 -1.42
CA TYR A 4 -19.87 26.07 -0.99
C TYR A 4 -18.60 26.17 -0.13
N GLU A 5 -18.57 25.40 0.95
CA GLU A 5 -17.40 25.26 1.82
C GLU A 5 -17.18 23.79 2.12
N TYR A 6 -15.95 23.31 1.94
CA TYR A 6 -15.55 21.96 2.31
C TYR A 6 -14.32 22.03 3.21
N THR A 7 -14.46 21.53 4.43
CA THR A 7 -13.37 21.45 5.40
C THR A 7 -13.04 19.99 5.66
N ARG A 8 -11.75 19.70 5.81
CA ARG A 8 -11.24 18.36 6.07
C ARG A 8 -10.12 18.43 7.10
N SER A 9 -10.28 17.69 8.19
CA SER A 9 -9.22 17.36 9.14
C SER A 9 -8.97 15.84 9.14
N SER A 10 -8.06 15.38 9.98
CA SER A 10 -7.74 13.95 10.16
C SER A 10 -8.93 13.12 10.65
N HIS A 11 -9.82 13.72 11.44
CA HIS A 11 -10.95 13.05 12.09
C HIS A 11 -12.31 13.48 11.53
N ASN A 12 -12.40 14.69 10.96
CA ASN A 12 -13.67 15.28 10.56
C ASN A 12 -13.66 15.77 9.10
N LYS A 13 -14.81 15.68 8.44
CA LYS A 13 -15.06 16.31 7.14
C LYS A 13 -16.42 17.00 7.19
N THR A 14 -16.48 18.23 6.73
CA THR A 14 -17.73 18.99 6.72
C THR A 14 -17.91 19.64 5.36
N ALA A 15 -19.11 19.49 4.79
CA ALA A 15 -19.52 20.22 3.59
C ALA A 15 -20.70 21.14 3.94
N LYS A 16 -20.63 22.39 3.51
CA LYS A 16 -21.67 23.40 3.70
C LYS A 16 -22.10 24.00 2.37
N ILE A 17 -23.39 24.28 2.23
CA ILE A 17 -23.95 25.08 1.13
C ILE A 17 -24.62 26.29 1.75
N LEU A 18 -24.28 27.49 1.29
CA LEU A 18 -24.83 28.75 1.81
C LEU A 18 -24.72 28.88 3.34
N GLY A 19 -23.64 28.34 3.93
CA GLY A 19 -23.42 28.30 5.38
C GLY A 19 -24.09 27.13 6.12
N PHE A 20 -25.01 26.40 5.50
CA PHE A 20 -25.71 25.26 6.10
C PHE A 20 -24.92 23.96 5.92
N THR A 21 -24.69 23.22 7.01
CA THR A 21 -24.03 21.91 6.96
C THR A 21 -24.92 20.87 6.28
N ILE A 22 -24.51 20.47 5.07
CA ILE A 22 -25.18 19.42 4.31
C ILE A 22 -24.61 18.03 4.58
N MET A 23 -23.35 17.95 5.00
CA MET A 23 -22.68 16.70 5.33
C MET A 23 -21.67 16.94 6.46
N GLU A 24 -21.67 16.04 7.43
CA GLU A 24 -20.64 15.93 8.44
C GLU A 24 -20.18 14.47 8.47
N VAL A 25 -18.87 14.24 8.51
CA VAL A 25 -18.28 12.91 8.71
C VAL A 25 -17.34 13.02 9.89
N SER A 26 -17.47 12.13 10.86
CA SER A 26 -16.50 11.96 11.93
C SER A 26 -15.98 10.53 11.95
N ILE A 27 -14.71 10.36 12.31
CA ILE A 27 -14.05 9.06 12.40
C ILE A 27 -13.48 8.93 13.81
N ASN A 28 -13.90 7.89 14.52
CA ASN A 28 -13.30 7.43 15.76
C ASN A 28 -12.48 6.18 15.45
N TYR A 29 -11.16 6.31 15.42
CA TYR A 29 -10.27 5.22 15.06
C TYR A 29 -10.20 4.12 16.13
N ASP A 30 -10.26 4.50 17.42
CA ASP A 30 -10.25 3.55 18.55
C ASP A 30 -11.49 2.65 18.53
N ALA A 31 -12.66 3.25 18.32
CA ALA A 31 -13.90 2.50 18.17
C ALA A 31 -14.06 1.87 16.78
N SER A 32 -13.13 2.12 15.85
CA SER A 32 -13.24 1.77 14.43
C SER A 32 -14.58 2.20 13.81
N GLU A 33 -15.10 3.33 14.27
CA GLU A 33 -16.39 3.88 13.90
C GLU A 33 -16.20 5.05 12.94
N LYS A 34 -16.97 5.05 11.85
CA LYS A 34 -17.16 6.20 10.99
C LYS A 34 -18.62 6.60 10.99
N VAL A 35 -18.89 7.82 11.42
CA VAL A 35 -20.23 8.42 11.40
C VAL A 35 -20.31 9.41 10.25
N GLN A 36 -21.43 9.41 9.53
CA GLN A 36 -21.77 10.39 8.53
C GLN A 36 -23.19 10.88 8.76
N LYS A 37 -23.37 12.19 8.89
CA LYS A 37 -24.66 12.87 8.96
C LYS A 37 -24.89 13.65 7.66
N ILE A 38 -26.11 13.61 7.14
CA ILE A 38 -26.52 14.33 5.95
C ILE A 38 -27.72 15.21 6.31
N LEU A 39 -27.75 16.44 5.77
CA LEU A 39 -28.81 17.44 5.98
C LEU A 39 -29.15 17.63 7.46
N GLY A 40 -28.19 18.09 8.25
CA GLY A 40 -28.39 18.29 9.70
C GLY A 40 -28.62 17.01 10.51
N GLY A 41 -28.41 15.81 9.93
CA GLY A 41 -28.58 14.53 10.61
C GLY A 41 -29.92 13.84 10.35
N LEU A 42 -30.74 14.35 9.42
CA LEU A 42 -31.94 13.66 8.93
C LEU A 42 -31.62 12.23 8.47
N ILE A 43 -30.46 12.05 7.85
CA ILE A 43 -29.89 10.73 7.59
C ILE A 43 -28.57 10.63 8.33
N LYS A 44 -28.46 9.66 9.24
CA LYS A 44 -27.22 9.31 9.93
C LYS A 44 -26.80 7.90 9.51
N THR A 45 -25.58 7.76 9.06
CA THR A 45 -24.92 6.48 8.82
C THR A 45 -23.82 6.28 9.85
N SER A 46 -23.79 5.15 10.54
CA SER A 46 -22.64 4.70 11.33
C SER A 46 -22.05 3.43 10.69
N LYS A 47 -20.74 3.37 10.51
CA LYS A 47 -20.03 2.19 10.02
C LYS A 47 -19.00 1.75 11.05
N PHE A 48 -19.01 0.48 11.40
CA PHE A 48 -18.07 -0.17 12.29
C PHE A 48 -17.31 -1.23 11.49
N ASP A 49 -15.98 -1.22 11.58
CA ASP A 49 -15.12 -2.25 10.98
C ASP A 49 -14.37 -2.99 12.10
N TYR A 50 -14.26 -4.32 12.00
CA TYR A 50 -13.64 -5.15 13.04
C TYR A 50 -12.38 -5.85 12.54
N LEU A 51 -11.46 -6.22 13.44
CA LEU A 51 -10.16 -6.82 13.09
C LEU A 51 -10.28 -8.07 12.19
N ASN A 52 -11.25 -8.93 12.47
CA ASN A 52 -11.55 -10.15 11.70
C ASN A 52 -12.14 -9.91 10.30
N GLY A 53 -12.25 -8.66 9.86
CA GLY A 53 -12.77 -8.28 8.54
C GLY A 53 -14.29 -8.14 8.44
N THR A 54 -15.03 -8.44 9.52
CA THR A 54 -16.46 -8.14 9.57
C THR A 54 -16.70 -6.63 9.62
N SER A 55 -17.90 -6.21 9.25
CA SER A 55 -18.29 -4.80 9.34
C SER A 55 -19.79 -4.68 9.53
N GLN A 56 -20.22 -3.64 10.24
CA GLN A 56 -21.61 -3.27 10.40
C GLN A 56 -21.82 -1.85 9.89
N LYS A 57 -22.90 -1.63 9.14
CA LYS A 57 -23.34 -0.30 8.72
C LYS A 57 -24.78 -0.09 9.15
N GLU A 58 -25.03 0.91 9.96
CA GLU A 58 -26.35 1.33 10.40
C GLU A 58 -26.76 2.59 9.66
N ILE A 59 -28.02 2.66 9.24
CA ILE A 59 -28.63 3.82 8.61
C ILE A 59 -29.86 4.19 9.42
N LYS A 60 -29.83 5.39 10.00
CA LYS A 60 -30.94 6.01 10.71
C LYS A 60 -31.54 7.11 9.85
N VAL A 61 -32.86 7.13 9.74
CA VAL A 61 -33.64 8.17 9.06
C VAL A 61 -34.55 8.81 10.10
N LEU A 62 -34.48 10.14 10.24
CA LEU A 62 -35.21 10.90 11.28
C LEU A 62 -34.96 10.35 12.71
N GLY A 63 -33.75 9.88 12.97
CA GLY A 63 -33.37 9.30 14.27
C GLY A 63 -33.74 7.83 14.48
N PHE A 64 -34.64 7.27 13.66
CA PHE A 64 -35.06 5.87 13.75
C PHE A 64 -34.11 4.95 12.97
N LEU A 65 -33.70 3.83 13.58
CA LEU A 65 -32.91 2.83 12.89
C LEU A 65 -33.75 2.15 11.80
N SER A 66 -33.45 2.47 10.55
CA SER A 66 -34.21 1.97 9.41
C SER A 66 -33.57 0.69 8.86
N ILE A 67 -32.25 0.72 8.61
CA ILE A 67 -31.55 -0.36 7.92
C ILE A 67 -30.21 -0.64 8.60
N THR A 68 -29.92 -1.92 8.81
CA THR A 68 -28.59 -2.39 9.20
C THR A 68 -28.07 -3.34 8.13
N ARG A 69 -26.85 -3.11 7.67
CA ARG A 69 -26.12 -4.05 6.81
C ARG A 69 -24.93 -4.62 7.57
N LYS A 70 -24.89 -5.92 7.74
CA LYS A 70 -23.76 -6.66 8.32
C LYS A 70 -22.98 -7.37 7.22
N ARG A 71 -21.66 -7.46 7.38
CA ARG A 71 -20.77 -8.33 6.60
C ARG A 71 -20.20 -9.35 7.57
N GLU A 72 -20.66 -10.59 7.47
CA GLU A 72 -20.28 -11.69 8.34
C GLU A 72 -20.15 -12.95 7.49
N ASN A 73 -19.12 -13.76 7.72
CA ASN A 73 -18.92 -15.08 7.08
C ASN A 73 -19.08 -15.10 5.55
N ASN A 74 -18.52 -14.11 4.84
CA ASN A 74 -18.67 -13.96 3.38
C ASN A 74 -20.11 -13.77 2.88
N ASP A 75 -20.97 -13.20 3.70
CA ASP A 75 -22.32 -12.77 3.34
C ASP A 75 -22.51 -11.28 3.62
N TYR A 76 -23.30 -10.60 2.78
CA TYR A 76 -23.97 -9.37 3.18
C TYR A 76 -25.36 -9.71 3.72
N VAL A 77 -25.64 -9.32 4.96
CA VAL A 77 -26.95 -9.48 5.59
C VAL A 77 -27.58 -8.10 5.78
N TYR A 78 -28.76 -7.91 5.20
CA TYR A 78 -29.53 -6.68 5.32
C TYR A 78 -30.70 -6.92 6.27
N LEU A 79 -30.80 -6.08 7.28
CA LEU A 79 -31.85 -6.07 8.26
C LEU A 79 -32.64 -4.76 8.16
N MET A 80 -33.95 -4.85 8.27
CA MET A 80 -34.85 -3.70 8.42
C MET A 80 -35.67 -3.91 9.68
N PHE A 81 -35.66 -2.92 10.58
CA PHE A 81 -36.30 -3.03 11.91
C PHE A 81 -35.95 -4.33 12.66
N GLY A 82 -34.67 -4.75 12.58
CA GLY A 82 -34.15 -5.95 13.24
C GLY A 82 -34.47 -7.28 12.54
N LYS A 83 -35.29 -7.31 11.48
CA LYS A 83 -35.60 -8.52 10.72
C LYS A 83 -34.73 -8.63 9.47
N ILE A 84 -34.22 -9.82 9.18
CA ILE A 84 -33.47 -10.09 7.95
C ILE A 84 -34.43 -9.96 6.76
N ILE A 85 -34.12 -9.03 5.85
CA ILE A 85 -34.89 -8.82 4.61
C ILE A 85 -34.17 -9.39 3.39
N HIS A 86 -32.84 -9.47 3.45
CA HIS A 86 -32.04 -9.95 2.32
C HIS A 86 -30.69 -10.48 2.80
N LYS A 87 -30.23 -11.56 2.18
CA LYS A 87 -28.90 -12.13 2.39
C LYS A 87 -28.26 -12.40 1.03
N THR A 88 -27.07 -11.83 0.81
CA THR A 88 -26.33 -11.99 -0.45
C THR A 88 -24.99 -12.67 -0.16
N PRO A 89 -24.79 -13.91 -0.63
CA PRO A 89 -23.48 -14.54 -0.59
C PRO A 89 -22.48 -13.80 -1.48
N LEU A 90 -21.36 -13.37 -0.90
CA LEU A 90 -20.33 -12.62 -1.63
C LEU A 90 -19.72 -13.44 -2.77
N ILE A 91 -19.74 -14.77 -2.62
CA ILE A 91 -19.28 -15.71 -3.64
C ILE A 91 -20.11 -15.63 -4.93
N LEU A 92 -21.42 -15.38 -4.82
CA LEU A 92 -22.32 -15.27 -5.97
C LEU A 92 -22.14 -13.92 -6.66
N GLU A 93 -21.98 -12.85 -5.89
CA GLU A 93 -21.64 -11.52 -6.41
C GLU A 93 -20.29 -11.54 -7.14
N PHE A 94 -19.29 -12.22 -6.55
CA PHE A 94 -17.98 -12.38 -7.16
C PHE A 94 -18.09 -13.12 -8.51
N LYS A 95 -18.80 -14.25 -8.54
CA LYS A 95 -19.06 -15.01 -9.77
C LYS A 95 -19.69 -14.12 -10.84
N LYS A 96 -20.79 -13.46 -10.50
CA LYS A 96 -21.56 -12.61 -11.43
C LYS A 96 -20.70 -11.51 -12.05
N ARG A 97 -19.77 -10.93 -11.29
CA ARG A 97 -18.96 -9.78 -11.74
C ARG A 97 -17.70 -10.18 -12.49
N TYR A 98 -17.06 -11.30 -12.13
CA TYR A 98 -15.68 -11.55 -12.51
C TYR A 98 -15.44 -12.86 -13.26
N PHE A 99 -16.37 -13.84 -13.23
CA PHE A 99 -16.11 -15.14 -13.87
C PHE A 99 -15.97 -15.07 -15.39
N SER A 100 -16.58 -14.08 -16.05
CA SER A 100 -16.46 -13.90 -17.50
C SER A 100 -15.03 -13.56 -17.96
N TYR A 101 -14.14 -13.16 -17.04
CA TYR A 101 -12.74 -12.85 -17.35
C TYR A 101 -11.84 -14.09 -17.25
N PHE A 102 -12.36 -15.22 -16.75
CA PHE A 102 -11.57 -16.41 -16.49
C PHE A 102 -11.88 -17.50 -17.51
N ASP A 103 -10.87 -17.85 -18.30
CA ASP A 103 -10.95 -18.98 -19.22
C ASP A 103 -10.88 -20.31 -18.46
N ARG A 104 -11.55 -21.35 -18.96
CA ARG A 104 -11.57 -22.69 -18.37
C ARG A 104 -10.23 -23.43 -18.48
N GLN A 105 -9.28 -22.93 -19.27
CA GLN A 105 -7.94 -23.50 -19.34
C GLN A 105 -7.17 -23.39 -18.01
N TYR A 106 -7.53 -22.41 -17.17
CA TYR A 106 -6.92 -22.21 -15.86
C TYR A 106 -7.58 -23.08 -14.79
N ASP A 107 -6.79 -23.65 -13.88
CA ASP A 107 -7.29 -24.41 -12.74
C ASP A 107 -7.30 -23.56 -11.45
N ASP A 108 -6.25 -22.79 -11.24
CA ASP A 108 -6.06 -21.94 -10.07
C ASP A 108 -5.86 -20.47 -10.44
N ILE A 109 -6.56 -19.59 -9.71
CA ILE A 109 -6.53 -18.14 -9.95
C ILE A 109 -6.02 -17.44 -8.69
N TYR A 110 -4.86 -16.80 -8.82
CA TYR A 110 -4.17 -16.07 -7.76
C TYR A 110 -4.47 -14.58 -7.86
N ILE A 111 -5.31 -14.08 -6.97
CA ILE A 111 -5.79 -12.70 -6.98
C ILE A 111 -4.95 -11.86 -6.02
N LEU A 112 -4.23 -10.87 -6.57
CA LEU A 112 -3.35 -9.98 -5.81
C LEU A 112 -4.18 -8.93 -5.05
N ASN A 113 -4.42 -9.14 -3.76
CA ASN A 113 -5.35 -8.33 -2.95
C ASN A 113 -4.68 -7.60 -1.77
N ALA A 114 -3.45 -7.12 -1.98
CA ALA A 114 -2.69 -6.43 -0.94
C ALA A 114 -2.20 -5.04 -1.37
N ASN A 115 -1.34 -4.43 -0.55
CA ASN A 115 -0.59 -3.23 -0.90
C ASN A 115 0.68 -3.62 -1.68
N SER A 116 1.41 -2.61 -2.19
CA SER A 116 2.55 -2.83 -3.06
C SER A 116 3.66 -3.67 -2.44
N GLY A 117 3.92 -3.51 -1.14
CA GLY A 117 4.98 -4.23 -0.43
C GLY A 117 4.72 -5.74 -0.38
N GLU A 118 3.57 -6.16 0.15
CA GLU A 118 3.23 -7.57 0.28
C GLU A 118 3.09 -8.27 -1.07
N ILE A 119 2.56 -7.57 -2.09
CA ILE A 119 2.52 -8.12 -3.45
C ILE A 119 3.93 -8.27 -4.02
N CYS A 120 4.80 -7.26 -3.88
CA CYS A 120 6.18 -7.34 -4.33
C CYS A 120 6.89 -8.54 -3.69
N LEU A 121 6.80 -8.68 -2.37
CA LEU A 121 7.45 -9.76 -1.63
C LEU A 121 6.85 -11.13 -1.97
N THR A 122 5.53 -11.21 -2.17
CA THR A 122 4.90 -12.46 -2.59
C THR A 122 5.42 -12.88 -3.98
N LEU A 123 5.41 -11.98 -4.94
CA LEU A 123 5.87 -12.26 -6.31
C LEU A 123 7.38 -12.51 -6.38
N THR A 124 8.16 -11.87 -5.51
CA THR A 124 9.62 -12.06 -5.47
C THR A 124 10.01 -13.38 -4.82
N TYR A 125 9.40 -13.73 -3.68
CA TYR A 125 9.90 -14.79 -2.82
C TYR A 125 9.00 -16.03 -2.72
N CYS A 126 7.69 -15.83 -2.79
CA CYS A 126 6.72 -16.85 -2.35
C CYS A 126 5.94 -17.50 -3.48
N ILE A 127 5.76 -16.82 -4.62
CA ILE A 127 4.76 -17.20 -5.62
C ILE A 127 5.02 -18.59 -6.22
N ASP A 128 6.27 -18.92 -6.55
CA ASP A 128 6.62 -20.23 -7.12
C ASP A 128 6.36 -21.37 -6.12
N ALA A 129 6.79 -21.17 -4.88
CA ALA A 129 6.55 -22.09 -3.79
C ALA A 129 5.05 -22.27 -3.52
N PHE A 130 4.29 -21.17 -3.58
CA PHE A 130 2.86 -21.18 -3.34
C PHE A 130 2.10 -21.90 -4.47
N ILE A 131 2.46 -21.67 -5.73
CA ILE A 131 1.93 -22.40 -6.89
C ILE A 131 2.24 -23.90 -6.76
N LYS A 132 3.51 -24.24 -6.50
CA LYS A 132 3.97 -25.63 -6.34
C LYS A 132 3.23 -26.35 -5.21
N LYS A 133 3.11 -25.71 -4.05
CA LYS A 133 2.39 -26.25 -2.88
C LYS A 133 0.93 -26.57 -3.20
N ASN A 134 0.27 -25.70 -3.96
CA ASN A 134 -1.13 -25.87 -4.34
C ASN A 134 -1.32 -26.86 -5.50
N LYS A 135 -0.23 -27.32 -6.11
CA LYS A 135 -0.20 -28.24 -7.26
C LYS A 135 -0.95 -27.68 -8.47
N SER A 136 -0.89 -26.36 -8.68
CA SER A 136 -1.52 -25.70 -9.81
C SER A 136 -0.82 -26.09 -11.10
N LYS A 137 -1.60 -26.49 -12.10
CA LYS A 137 -1.09 -26.89 -13.42
C LYS A 137 -1.11 -25.71 -14.38
N ASN A 138 -2.17 -24.92 -14.35
CA ASN A 138 -2.40 -23.78 -15.24
C ASN A 138 -2.77 -22.54 -14.41
N PRO A 139 -1.81 -21.98 -13.67
CA PRO A 139 -2.07 -20.83 -12.81
C PRO A 139 -2.36 -19.56 -13.63
N LEU A 140 -3.25 -18.72 -13.12
CA LEU A 140 -3.50 -17.36 -13.61
C LEU A 140 -3.26 -16.35 -12.49
N LEU A 141 -2.41 -15.34 -12.73
CA LEU A 141 -2.26 -14.19 -11.83
C LEU A 141 -3.26 -13.09 -12.20
N VAL A 142 -4.01 -12.59 -11.22
CA VAL A 142 -4.96 -11.50 -11.41
C VAL A 142 -4.50 -10.26 -10.64
N ALA A 143 -4.05 -9.27 -11.40
CA ALA A 143 -3.75 -7.95 -10.88
C ALA A 143 -5.06 -7.17 -10.64
N THR A 144 -5.27 -6.74 -9.39
CA THR A 144 -6.44 -5.93 -9.02
C THR A 144 -6.22 -4.41 -9.20
N LYS A 145 -4.96 -3.99 -9.36
CA LYS A 145 -4.50 -2.61 -9.52
C LYS A 145 -3.45 -2.54 -10.63
N LYS A 146 -3.31 -1.39 -11.30
CA LYS A 146 -2.34 -1.24 -12.40
C LYS A 146 -0.91 -1.57 -11.96
N TYR A 147 -0.48 -1.07 -10.81
CA TYR A 147 0.86 -1.37 -10.31
C TYR A 147 1.08 -2.85 -9.94
N HIS A 148 0.02 -3.63 -9.64
CA HIS A 148 0.15 -5.08 -9.49
C HIS A 148 0.47 -5.74 -10.84
N PHE A 149 -0.18 -5.27 -11.91
CA PHE A 149 0.06 -5.76 -13.26
C PHE A 149 1.50 -5.47 -13.68
N ASP A 150 1.97 -4.26 -13.39
CA ASP A 150 3.36 -3.86 -13.61
C ASP A 150 4.36 -4.76 -12.87
N MET A 151 4.11 -5.08 -11.59
CA MET A 151 4.94 -6.01 -10.83
C MET A 151 4.96 -7.41 -11.43
N ILE A 152 3.82 -7.92 -11.93
CA ILE A 152 3.78 -9.21 -12.61
C ILE A 152 4.65 -9.19 -13.87
N LYS A 153 4.56 -8.14 -14.70
CA LYS A 153 5.41 -8.01 -15.90
C LYS A 153 6.90 -8.04 -15.57
N MET A 154 7.30 -7.50 -14.41
CA MET A 154 8.69 -7.48 -13.97
C MET A 154 9.14 -8.80 -13.35
N LEU A 155 8.31 -9.47 -12.56
CA LEU A 155 8.72 -10.61 -11.73
C LEU A 155 8.26 -11.97 -12.26
N CYS A 156 7.10 -12.02 -12.89
CA CYS A 156 6.43 -13.25 -13.32
C CYS A 156 5.88 -13.15 -14.76
N PRO A 157 6.65 -12.64 -15.75
CA PRO A 157 6.13 -12.49 -17.11
C PRO A 157 5.83 -13.84 -17.79
N ASP A 158 6.44 -14.92 -17.30
CA ASP A 158 6.25 -16.31 -17.71
C ASP A 158 4.91 -16.90 -17.27
N ILE A 159 4.26 -16.33 -16.25
CA ILE A 159 2.98 -16.82 -15.72
C ILE A 159 1.83 -16.07 -16.41
N PRO A 160 0.81 -16.77 -16.92
CA PRO A 160 -0.38 -16.12 -17.47
C PRO A 160 -0.96 -15.11 -16.48
N HIS A 161 -1.29 -13.91 -16.97
CA HIS A 161 -1.75 -12.84 -16.09
C HIS A 161 -2.69 -11.86 -16.79
N ILE A 162 -3.60 -11.28 -16.00
CA ILE A 162 -4.58 -10.30 -16.47
C ILE A 162 -4.75 -9.18 -15.43
N TYR A 163 -5.15 -8.01 -15.90
CA TYR A 163 -5.59 -6.91 -15.05
C TYR A 163 -7.11 -6.83 -15.02
N ILE A 164 -7.69 -6.87 -13.82
CA ILE A 164 -9.11 -6.65 -13.59
C ILE A 164 -9.23 -5.62 -12.48
N LYS A 165 -9.94 -4.51 -12.72
CA LYS A 165 -10.30 -3.58 -11.65
C LYS A 165 -11.33 -4.23 -10.72
N MET A 166 -10.83 -5.01 -9.78
CA MET A 166 -11.61 -5.87 -8.91
C MET A 166 -11.77 -5.26 -7.53
N ARG A 167 -12.95 -5.44 -6.93
CA ARG A 167 -13.16 -5.19 -5.51
C ARG A 167 -13.37 -6.53 -4.82
N VAL A 168 -12.37 -6.95 -4.06
CA VAL A 168 -12.41 -8.20 -3.31
C VAL A 168 -13.00 -7.91 -1.93
N ASP A 169 -14.28 -8.23 -1.78
CA ASP A 169 -14.98 -8.18 -0.49
C ASP A 169 -15.06 -9.58 0.16
N MET A 170 -14.40 -10.62 -0.38
CA MET A 170 -14.34 -11.92 0.27
C MET A 170 -13.20 -11.99 1.29
N ILE A 171 -13.39 -12.79 2.33
CA ILE A 171 -12.45 -13.08 3.42
C ILE A 171 -12.06 -14.55 3.31
N GLY A 172 -10.80 -14.85 3.57
CA GLY A 172 -10.25 -16.18 3.46
C GLY A 172 -9.26 -16.28 2.32
N LYS A 173 -8.23 -17.11 2.55
CA LYS A 173 -7.13 -17.31 1.61
C LYS A 173 -7.55 -18.12 0.38
N GLU A 174 -8.41 -19.13 0.54
CA GLU A 174 -8.76 -20.08 -0.51
C GLU A 174 -10.28 -20.22 -0.63
N HIS A 175 -10.78 -20.22 -1.88
CA HIS A 175 -12.18 -20.51 -2.18
C HIS A 175 -12.29 -21.47 -3.36
N LYS A 176 -12.91 -22.63 -3.14
CA LYS A 176 -13.17 -23.63 -4.18
C LYS A 176 -14.47 -23.26 -4.91
N ILE A 177 -14.35 -22.83 -6.15
CA ILE A 177 -15.48 -22.38 -6.95
C ILE A 177 -15.40 -22.98 -8.35
N LYS A 178 -16.03 -24.15 -8.53
CA LYS A 178 -15.99 -24.88 -9.80
C LYS A 178 -16.23 -23.96 -11.02
N PRO A 179 -15.38 -24.03 -12.06
CA PRO A 179 -14.28 -25.00 -12.22
C PRO A 179 -12.97 -24.63 -11.51
N PHE A 180 -12.86 -23.44 -10.92
CA PHE A 180 -11.60 -22.86 -10.42
C PHE A 180 -11.39 -23.07 -8.91
N ARG A 181 -10.13 -22.98 -8.45
CA ARG A 181 -9.81 -22.57 -7.08
C ARG A 181 -9.28 -21.15 -7.10
N LEU A 182 -9.80 -20.30 -6.22
CA LEU A 182 -9.34 -18.93 -6.08
C LEU A 182 -8.46 -18.82 -4.84
N PHE A 183 -7.32 -18.15 -4.99
CA PHE A 183 -6.41 -17.81 -3.90
C PHE A 183 -6.30 -16.29 -3.78
N PHE A 184 -6.73 -15.74 -2.65
CA PHE A 184 -6.53 -14.32 -2.36
C PHE A 184 -5.17 -14.15 -1.69
N VAL A 185 -4.26 -13.52 -2.42
CA VAL A 185 -2.91 -13.22 -1.95
C VAL A 185 -3.01 -12.03 -0.99
N CYS A 186 -3.00 -12.39 0.30
CA CYS A 186 -3.30 -11.55 1.46
C CYS A 186 -4.74 -11.00 1.44
N ASP A 187 -5.46 -11.19 2.54
CA ASP A 187 -6.75 -10.55 2.76
C ASP A 187 -6.65 -9.45 3.83
N THR A 188 -7.69 -8.63 3.92
CA THR A 188 -7.73 -7.53 4.90
C THR A 188 -7.54 -8.00 6.34
N PRO A 189 -8.12 -9.13 6.78
CA PRO A 189 -7.86 -9.67 8.13
C PRO A 189 -6.40 -10.01 8.39
N HIS A 190 -5.68 -10.62 7.43
CA HIS A 190 -4.25 -10.88 7.58
C HIS A 190 -3.47 -9.60 7.85
N PHE A 191 -3.65 -8.58 7.02
CA PHE A 191 -2.96 -7.28 7.20
C PHE A 191 -3.28 -6.65 8.56
N ARG A 192 -4.55 -6.74 8.99
CA ARG A 192 -4.99 -6.27 10.30
C ARG A 192 -4.30 -6.98 11.45
N GLN A 193 -4.19 -8.30 11.35
CA GLN A 193 -3.52 -9.10 12.36
C GLN A 193 -2.04 -8.77 12.45
N VAL A 194 -1.35 -8.61 11.30
CA VAL A 194 0.08 -8.28 11.27
C VAL A 194 0.38 -6.95 11.96
N GLU A 195 -0.34 -5.88 11.62
CA GLU A 195 -0.14 -4.57 12.28
C GLU A 195 -0.50 -4.65 13.78
N PHE A 196 -1.56 -5.38 14.15
CA PHE A 196 -1.93 -5.61 15.56
C PHE A 196 -0.83 -6.34 16.32
N ASP A 197 -0.29 -7.43 15.77
CA ASP A 197 0.72 -8.26 16.41
C ASP A 197 2.04 -7.49 16.59
N ILE A 198 2.47 -6.75 15.56
CA ILE A 198 3.66 -5.88 15.64
C ILE A 198 3.50 -4.84 16.74
N LYS A 199 2.32 -4.22 16.85
CA LYS A 199 2.08 -3.17 17.84
C LYS A 199 2.04 -3.68 19.29
N ASN A 200 1.47 -4.87 19.51
CA ASN A 200 1.16 -5.37 20.85
C ASN A 200 2.16 -6.41 21.37
N ASN A 201 3.30 -6.57 20.71
CA ASN A 201 4.38 -7.47 21.12
C ASN A 201 5.71 -6.72 21.20
N ASP A 202 6.68 -7.32 21.90
CA ASP A 202 8.04 -6.77 21.99
C ASP A 202 8.66 -6.51 20.62
N LEU A 203 9.52 -5.48 20.55
CA LEU A 203 10.20 -5.09 19.31
C LEU A 203 10.90 -6.29 18.64
N GLY A 204 10.61 -6.49 17.36
CA GLY A 204 11.21 -7.54 16.53
C GLY A 204 10.59 -8.93 16.72
N LYS A 205 9.70 -9.13 17.70
CA LYS A 205 9.00 -10.41 17.91
C LYS A 205 8.02 -10.73 16.79
N CYS A 206 7.48 -9.74 16.10
CA CYS A 206 6.62 -9.88 14.94
C CYS A 206 7.23 -9.12 13.75
N HIS A 207 7.15 -9.69 12.56
CA HIS A 207 7.71 -9.09 11.35
C HIS A 207 6.83 -9.41 10.14
N TYR A 208 6.48 -8.39 9.36
CA TYR A 208 5.49 -8.49 8.29
C TYR A 208 5.84 -9.56 7.23
N PHE A 209 7.13 -9.68 6.84
CA PHE A 209 7.55 -10.69 5.87
C PHE A 209 7.42 -12.12 6.42
N ARG A 210 7.74 -12.34 7.71
CA ARG A 210 7.60 -13.67 8.31
C ARG A 210 6.12 -14.04 8.40
N SER A 211 5.28 -13.10 8.83
CA SER A 211 3.83 -13.30 8.88
C SER A 211 3.24 -13.58 7.49
N LEU A 212 3.77 -12.99 6.42
CA LEU A 212 3.37 -13.30 5.04
C LEU A 212 3.71 -14.75 4.67
N VAL A 213 4.93 -15.20 4.93
CA VAL A 213 5.38 -16.58 4.67
C VAL A 213 4.51 -17.58 5.44
N GLU A 214 4.26 -17.32 6.73
CA GLU A 214 3.37 -18.11 7.59
C GLU A 214 1.93 -18.13 7.08
N TYR A 215 1.38 -16.99 6.65
CA TYR A 215 0.02 -16.89 6.12
C TYR A 215 -0.18 -17.74 4.86
N LEU A 216 0.80 -17.75 3.96
CA LEU A 216 0.81 -18.62 2.78
C LEU A 216 1.08 -20.10 3.17
N GLY A 217 1.53 -20.33 4.40
CA GLY A 217 1.89 -21.63 4.97
C GLY A 217 3.14 -22.19 4.32
N LEU A 218 4.07 -21.32 3.95
CA LEU A 218 5.37 -21.68 3.39
C LEU A 218 6.40 -21.73 4.51
N ARG A 219 7.54 -22.35 4.22
CA ARG A 219 8.71 -22.33 5.09
C ARG A 219 9.84 -21.58 4.38
N ASN A 220 10.85 -21.13 5.13
CA ASN A 220 11.96 -20.36 4.56
C ASN A 220 12.76 -21.13 3.50
N ASP A 221 12.87 -22.45 3.65
CA ASP A 221 13.52 -23.35 2.69
C ASP A 221 12.71 -23.55 1.39
N ASP A 222 11.42 -23.21 1.40
CA ASP A 222 10.58 -23.25 0.20
C ASP A 222 10.76 -21.98 -0.67
N LEU A 223 11.33 -20.90 -0.12
CA LEU A 223 11.39 -19.60 -0.78
C LEU A 223 12.38 -19.61 -1.95
N SER A 224 12.03 -18.83 -2.98
CA SER A 224 12.88 -18.58 -4.15
C SER A 224 13.18 -17.09 -4.27
N TYR A 225 14.00 -16.70 -5.25
CA TYR A 225 14.24 -15.29 -5.54
C TYR A 225 14.03 -15.01 -7.02
N ARG A 226 12.93 -14.33 -7.36
CA ARG A 226 12.67 -13.83 -8.71
C ARG A 226 13.30 -12.45 -8.87
N LYS A 227 14.28 -12.37 -9.78
CA LYS A 227 14.93 -11.11 -10.16
C LYS A 227 13.99 -10.30 -11.05
N MET A 228 13.80 -9.02 -10.71
CA MET A 228 13.04 -8.09 -11.54
C MET A 228 13.68 -7.92 -12.92
N LEU A 229 12.87 -8.20 -13.95
CA LEU A 229 13.14 -7.90 -15.34
C LEU A 229 12.58 -6.53 -15.67
N LEU A 230 13.30 -5.79 -16.51
CA LEU A 230 12.87 -4.48 -16.98
C LEU A 230 12.43 -4.59 -18.44
N PRO A 231 11.12 -4.48 -18.75
CA PRO A 231 10.66 -4.45 -20.14
C PRO A 231 11.28 -3.28 -20.90
N ILE A 232 11.70 -3.53 -22.15
CA ILE A 232 12.41 -2.55 -22.99
C ILE A 232 11.54 -1.30 -23.23
N GLU A 233 10.25 -1.49 -23.48
CA GLU A 233 9.31 -0.40 -23.74
C GLU A 233 9.15 0.52 -22.53
N ASP A 234 9.03 -0.04 -21.33
CA ASP A 234 8.92 0.72 -20.09
C ASP A 234 10.22 1.48 -19.78
N LYS A 235 11.39 0.91 -20.12
CA LYS A 235 12.68 1.63 -20.06
C LYS A 235 12.72 2.80 -21.04
N ARG A 236 12.26 2.63 -22.28
CA ARG A 236 12.23 3.69 -23.29
C ARG A 236 11.31 4.82 -22.87
N ASN A 237 10.09 4.51 -22.43
CA ASN A 237 9.13 5.50 -21.94
C ASN A 237 9.68 6.30 -20.76
N MET A 238 10.38 5.64 -19.83
CA MET A 238 11.08 6.31 -18.74
C MET A 238 12.12 7.31 -19.28
N LEU A 239 13.00 6.89 -20.20
CA LEU A 239 14.03 7.77 -20.78
C LEU A 239 13.43 8.98 -21.48
N ASP A 240 12.34 8.80 -22.24
CA ASP A 240 11.65 9.88 -22.95
C ASP A 240 11.05 10.92 -21.98
N LYS A 241 10.52 10.47 -20.83
CA LYS A 241 10.00 11.37 -19.79
C LYS A 241 11.12 12.12 -19.08
N VAL A 242 12.20 11.40 -18.75
CA VAL A 242 13.34 11.95 -18.01
C VAL A 242 14.15 12.93 -18.85
N ALA A 243 14.25 12.72 -20.16
CA ALA A 243 14.88 13.67 -21.08
C ALA A 243 14.17 15.03 -21.09
N LYS A 244 12.83 15.06 -20.98
CA LYS A 244 12.04 16.30 -20.98
C LYS A 244 12.27 17.19 -19.77
N ILE A 245 12.66 16.60 -18.63
CA ILE A 245 12.98 17.34 -17.41
C ILE A 245 14.47 17.66 -17.29
N GLY A 246 15.29 17.19 -18.23
CA GLY A 246 16.73 17.45 -18.29
C GLY A 246 17.49 16.88 -17.10
N LEU A 247 17.09 15.70 -16.59
CA LEU A 247 17.80 15.04 -15.50
C LEU A 247 19.11 14.40 -15.99
N ASN A 248 20.21 14.67 -15.29
CA ASN A 248 21.49 14.02 -15.50
C ASN A 248 21.48 12.58 -14.95
N LEU A 249 21.28 11.61 -15.85
CA LEU A 249 21.23 10.18 -15.50
C LEU A 249 22.53 9.61 -14.93
N ASP A 250 23.68 10.25 -15.16
CA ASP A 250 24.98 9.77 -14.66
C ASP A 250 25.27 10.25 -13.23
N LYS A 251 24.59 11.30 -12.79
CA LYS A 251 24.87 11.96 -11.51
C LYS A 251 23.63 12.56 -10.87
N PHE A 252 22.76 11.69 -10.37
CA PHE A 252 21.58 12.10 -9.62
C PHE A 252 21.30 11.23 -8.39
N VAL A 253 20.51 11.81 -7.47
CA VAL A 253 19.93 11.13 -6.31
C VAL A 253 18.41 11.05 -6.47
N PHE A 254 17.86 9.89 -6.15
CA PHE A 254 16.42 9.63 -6.23
C PHE A 254 15.78 9.77 -4.85
N LEU A 255 14.83 10.69 -4.70
CA LEU A 255 14.08 10.91 -3.47
C LEU A 255 12.65 10.39 -3.60
N ALA A 256 12.14 9.69 -2.59
CA ALA A 256 10.73 9.31 -2.50
C ALA A 256 10.18 9.70 -1.12
N PRO A 257 9.70 10.94 -0.96
CA PRO A 257 9.33 11.48 0.35
C PRO A 257 7.94 11.04 0.84
N GLU A 258 7.11 10.47 -0.04
CA GLU A 258 5.73 10.11 0.26
C GLU A 258 5.55 8.65 0.69
N ALA A 259 4.71 8.44 1.69
CA ALA A 259 4.17 7.12 2.04
C ALA A 259 2.67 7.21 2.35
N ILE A 260 1.97 6.09 2.15
CA ILE A 260 0.58 5.95 2.59
C ILE A 260 0.52 5.54 4.06
N SER A 261 1.47 4.71 4.50
CA SER A 261 1.43 4.08 5.81
C SER A 261 2.09 4.92 6.90
N CYS A 262 3.36 5.25 6.69
CA CYS A 262 4.12 6.17 7.51
C CYS A 262 3.54 7.59 7.42
N GLU A 263 3.59 8.33 8.52
CA GLU A 263 3.34 9.77 8.48
C GLU A 263 4.43 10.48 7.66
N SER A 264 4.03 11.53 6.94
CA SER A 264 4.98 12.38 6.22
C SER A 264 6.03 12.93 7.18
N TYR A 265 7.28 12.91 6.74
CA TYR A 265 8.37 13.58 7.45
C TYR A 265 8.41 15.08 7.10
N ASP A 266 9.14 15.86 7.88
CA ASP A 266 9.21 17.32 7.76
C ASP A 266 9.61 17.76 6.33
N GLU A 267 8.82 18.65 5.72
CA GLU A 267 9.11 19.23 4.40
C GLU A 267 10.45 19.98 4.42
N LYS A 268 10.80 20.61 5.55
CA LYS A 268 12.08 21.31 5.74
C LYS A 268 13.27 20.37 5.57
N PHE A 269 13.18 19.13 6.06
CA PHE A 269 14.23 18.13 5.87
C PHE A 269 14.47 17.85 4.39
N TRP A 270 13.39 17.61 3.63
CA TRP A 270 13.50 17.31 2.20
C TRP A 270 14.05 18.51 1.41
N VAL A 271 13.60 19.72 1.71
CA VAL A 271 14.13 20.96 1.11
C VAL A 271 15.62 21.13 1.39
N MET A 272 16.05 20.95 2.64
CA MET A 272 17.46 21.03 3.02
C MET A 272 18.30 19.95 2.33
N LEU A 273 17.80 18.72 2.25
CA LEU A 273 18.47 17.62 1.57
C LEU A 273 18.65 17.90 0.08
N ILE A 274 17.59 18.32 -0.61
CA ILE A 274 17.64 18.67 -2.04
C ILE A 274 18.71 19.74 -2.29
N ASN A 275 18.65 20.84 -1.53
CA ASN A 275 19.56 21.95 -1.72
C ASN A 275 21.01 21.54 -1.47
N ALA A 276 21.29 20.77 -0.42
CA ALA A 276 22.63 20.30 -0.08
C ALA A 276 23.20 19.30 -1.10
N LEU A 277 22.36 18.46 -1.72
CA LEU A 277 22.78 17.55 -2.79
C LEU A 277 23.15 18.32 -4.06
N GLN A 278 22.39 19.36 -4.41
CA GLN A 278 22.69 20.23 -5.53
C GLN A 278 23.96 21.05 -5.33
N ASP A 279 24.23 21.51 -4.10
CA ASP A 279 25.50 22.17 -3.77
C ASP A 279 26.71 21.23 -3.95
N LYS A 280 26.50 19.91 -3.85
CA LYS A 280 27.50 18.87 -4.19
C LYS A 280 27.52 18.52 -5.69
N GLY A 281 26.75 19.22 -6.51
CA GLY A 281 26.69 19.05 -7.96
C GLY A 281 25.95 17.78 -8.39
N PHE A 282 24.94 17.35 -7.63
CA PHE A 282 24.02 16.29 -8.02
C PHE A 282 22.72 16.86 -8.54
N ASP A 283 22.19 16.23 -9.58
CA ASP A 283 20.77 16.36 -9.87
C ASP A 283 19.93 15.62 -8.82
N VAL A 284 18.73 16.11 -8.58
CA VAL A 284 17.81 15.50 -7.62
C VAL A 284 16.49 15.21 -8.30
N PHE A 285 16.15 13.93 -8.43
CA PHE A 285 14.84 13.49 -8.87
C PHE A 285 13.96 13.24 -7.65
N VAL A 286 12.78 13.83 -7.62
CA VAL A 286 11.80 13.61 -6.54
C VAL A 286 10.56 12.90 -7.09
N ASN A 287 10.30 11.71 -6.58
CA ASN A 287 9.12 10.93 -6.93
C ASN A 287 7.92 11.41 -6.09
N LEU A 288 7.20 12.38 -6.64
CA LEU A 288 5.95 12.90 -6.08
C LEU A 288 4.76 12.27 -6.80
N THR A 289 3.87 11.63 -6.06
CA THR A 289 2.68 10.95 -6.57
C THR A 289 1.38 11.65 -6.14
N SER A 290 1.48 12.67 -5.29
CA SER A 290 0.37 13.48 -4.82
C SER A 290 0.79 14.91 -4.46
N ASP A 291 -0.19 15.79 -4.29
CA ASP A 291 0.03 17.18 -3.87
C ASP A 291 0.18 17.32 -2.34
N ARG A 292 0.55 16.24 -1.63
CA ARG A 292 0.60 16.21 -0.16
C ARG A 292 1.82 16.91 0.42
N ILE A 293 2.94 16.84 -0.29
CA ILE A 293 4.21 17.42 0.13
C ILE A 293 4.48 18.61 -0.76
N LYS A 294 4.73 19.76 -0.14
CA LYS A 294 5.12 20.99 -0.80
C LYS A 294 6.59 21.27 -0.50
N LEU A 295 7.41 21.30 -1.54
CA LEU A 295 8.85 21.55 -1.42
C LEU A 295 9.15 23.02 -1.67
N GLU A 296 8.43 23.90 -0.98
CA GLU A 296 8.64 25.35 -1.07
C GLU A 296 10.05 25.68 -0.56
N GLY A 297 10.87 26.29 -1.42
CA GLY A 297 12.28 26.61 -1.12
C GLY A 297 13.31 25.56 -1.57
N ALA A 298 12.88 24.41 -2.11
CA ALA A 298 13.79 23.51 -2.82
C ALA A 298 14.14 24.10 -4.20
N ARG A 299 15.43 24.17 -4.53
CA ARG A 299 15.90 24.63 -5.84
C ARG A 299 15.81 23.50 -6.87
N ASP A 300 15.50 23.84 -8.12
CA ASP A 300 15.70 23.08 -9.37
C ASP A 300 15.57 21.55 -9.37
N PHE A 301 14.80 20.96 -8.45
CA PHE A 301 14.59 19.52 -8.41
C PHE A 301 13.73 19.08 -9.59
N LYS A 302 13.98 17.87 -10.07
CA LYS A 302 13.31 17.31 -11.24
C LYS A 302 12.22 16.34 -10.79
N THR A 303 11.08 16.36 -11.46
CA THR A 303 9.99 15.41 -11.19
C THR A 303 9.16 15.19 -12.45
N CYS A 304 8.60 14.00 -12.60
CA CYS A 304 7.64 13.67 -13.65
C CYS A 304 6.84 12.42 -13.26
N ASP A 305 5.69 12.22 -13.90
CA ASP A 305 4.82 11.07 -13.66
C ASP A 305 5.45 9.77 -14.18
N LEU A 306 5.79 8.87 -13.27
CA LEU A 306 6.32 7.54 -13.57
C LEU A 306 5.35 6.46 -13.08
N SER A 307 5.13 5.45 -13.91
CA SER A 307 4.63 4.15 -13.47
C SER A 307 5.65 3.47 -12.56
N ILE A 308 5.25 2.39 -11.89
CA ILE A 308 6.13 1.71 -10.94
C ILE A 308 7.33 1.04 -11.64
N ILE A 309 7.15 0.55 -12.87
CA ILE A 309 8.23 -0.02 -13.69
C ILE A 309 9.20 1.09 -14.09
N GLU A 310 8.69 2.22 -14.58
CA GLU A 310 9.51 3.36 -14.99
C GLU A 310 10.28 3.95 -13.80
N ALA A 311 9.65 4.08 -12.63
CA ALA A 311 10.30 4.57 -11.42
C ALA A 311 11.41 3.62 -10.95
N PHE A 312 11.18 2.29 -11.00
CA PHE A 312 12.22 1.30 -10.75
C PHE A 312 13.36 1.40 -11.78
N ALA A 313 13.03 1.55 -13.06
CA ALA A 313 13.99 1.71 -14.13
C ALA A 313 14.90 2.92 -13.93
N LEU A 314 14.32 4.06 -13.54
CA LEU A 314 15.06 5.28 -13.23
C LEU A 314 15.95 5.07 -12.01
N ALA A 315 15.38 4.58 -10.90
CA ALA A 315 16.09 4.38 -9.64
C ALA A 315 17.35 3.51 -9.78
N LYS A 316 17.38 2.55 -10.72
CA LYS A 316 18.58 1.74 -11.01
C LYS A 316 19.80 2.51 -11.53
N ASN A 317 19.62 3.74 -11.99
CA ASN A 317 20.73 4.60 -12.44
C ASN A 317 21.10 5.66 -11.40
N ALA A 318 20.36 5.76 -10.30
CA ALA A 318 20.65 6.72 -9.25
C ALA A 318 21.95 6.35 -8.54
N GLN A 319 22.70 7.35 -8.08
CA GLN A 319 23.87 7.09 -7.22
C GLN A 319 23.45 6.66 -5.81
N ARG A 320 22.26 7.10 -5.40
CA ARG A 320 21.66 6.78 -4.10
C ARG A 320 20.15 7.02 -4.14
N ILE A 321 19.44 6.31 -3.28
CA ILE A 321 18.01 6.49 -3.04
C ILE A 321 17.81 6.93 -1.59
N VAL A 322 17.02 7.98 -1.36
CA VAL A 322 16.59 8.37 0.00
C VAL A 322 15.07 8.39 0.02
N MET A 323 14.44 7.66 0.95
CA MET A 323 12.99 7.51 0.91
C MET A 323 12.36 7.27 2.27
N LEU A 324 11.09 7.66 2.39
CA LEU A 324 10.25 7.23 3.49
C LEU A 324 9.86 5.75 3.30
N ARG A 325 9.84 4.96 4.38
CA ARG A 325 9.42 3.56 4.33
C ARG A 325 8.00 3.43 3.75
N SER A 326 7.87 2.67 2.67
CA SER A 326 6.58 2.36 2.04
C SER A 326 6.67 1.05 1.26
N GLY A 327 5.55 0.52 0.76
CA GLY A 327 5.58 -0.66 -0.12
C GLY A 327 6.39 -0.46 -1.42
N PHE A 328 6.71 0.80 -1.78
CA PHE A 328 7.62 1.10 -2.89
C PHE A 328 9.09 0.80 -2.51
N THR A 329 9.45 0.92 -1.23
CA THR A 329 10.77 0.53 -0.71
C THR A 329 11.08 -0.92 -1.07
N ASP A 330 10.13 -1.84 -0.84
CA ASP A 330 10.32 -3.28 -1.07
C ASP A 330 10.59 -3.62 -2.55
N ILE A 331 10.16 -2.75 -3.47
CA ILE A 331 10.41 -2.87 -4.90
C ILE A 331 11.82 -2.39 -5.22
N LEU A 332 12.18 -1.21 -4.70
CA LEU A 332 13.47 -0.58 -4.97
C LEU A 332 14.64 -1.33 -4.30
N LEU A 333 14.41 -2.19 -3.33
CA LEU A 333 15.43 -3.10 -2.77
C LEU A 333 16.15 -3.92 -3.86
N GLN A 334 15.46 -4.31 -4.93
CA GLN A 334 16.06 -5.06 -6.05
C GLN A 334 16.89 -4.19 -7.01
N THR A 335 16.95 -2.87 -6.82
CA THR A 335 17.84 -2.00 -7.62
C THR A 335 19.31 -2.24 -7.28
N HIS A 336 19.59 -2.71 -6.06
CA HIS A 336 20.94 -2.80 -5.48
C HIS A 336 21.72 -1.47 -5.48
N ILE A 337 21.00 -0.35 -5.51
CA ILE A 337 21.55 0.99 -5.30
C ILE A 337 21.58 1.29 -3.80
N PRO A 338 22.60 1.99 -3.27
CA PRO A 338 22.62 2.40 -1.87
C PRO A 338 21.34 3.16 -1.46
N MET A 339 20.76 2.80 -0.32
CA MET A 339 19.48 3.34 0.14
C MET A 339 19.55 3.85 1.57
N ASP A 340 18.96 5.02 1.79
CA ASP A 340 18.67 5.59 3.10
C ASP A 340 17.15 5.56 3.32
N ILE A 341 16.69 4.68 4.19
CA ILE A 341 15.26 4.43 4.44
C ILE A 341 14.88 5.09 5.77
N LEU A 342 13.96 6.03 5.70
CA LEU A 342 13.48 6.81 6.84
C LEU A 342 12.21 6.18 7.39
N TYR A 343 12.21 5.87 8.68
CA TYR A 343 11.05 5.33 9.39
C TYR A 343 10.44 6.41 10.27
N THR A 344 9.14 6.63 10.11
CA THR A 344 8.32 7.46 11.01
C THR A 344 7.20 6.58 11.60
N LYS A 345 6.46 7.12 12.55
CA LYS A 345 5.27 6.44 13.09
C LYS A 345 4.22 6.22 12.00
N PHE A 346 3.40 5.19 12.15
CA PHE A 346 2.21 5.03 11.31
C PHE A 346 1.11 5.98 11.79
N GLY A 347 0.46 6.64 10.84
CA GLY A 347 -0.72 7.46 11.12
C GLY A 347 -1.94 6.61 11.46
N TRP A 348 -2.92 7.24 12.10
CA TRP A 348 -4.19 6.63 12.49
C TRP A 348 -4.98 6.11 11.28
N ARG A 349 -5.45 4.85 11.35
CA ARG A 349 -6.28 4.21 10.31
C ARG A 349 -7.38 3.38 10.93
N THR A 350 -8.43 3.07 10.17
CA THR A 350 -9.56 2.29 10.72
C THR A 350 -9.10 0.92 11.21
N CYS A 351 -9.41 0.57 12.46
CA CYS A 351 -8.91 -0.60 13.19
C CYS A 351 -7.43 -0.55 13.63
N PHE A 352 -6.76 0.59 13.44
CA PHE A 352 -5.34 0.77 13.77
C PHE A 352 -5.12 2.11 14.47
N SER A 353 -4.75 2.06 15.74
CA SER A 353 -4.16 3.19 16.44
C SER A 353 -2.71 3.40 15.98
N ASP A 354 -2.12 4.55 16.32
CA ASP A 354 -0.76 4.90 15.94
C ASP A 354 0.28 3.84 16.35
N MET A 355 1.23 3.53 15.47
CA MET A 355 2.34 2.61 15.76
C MET A 355 3.61 3.44 15.87
N SER A 356 4.31 3.35 17.00
CA SER A 356 5.53 4.14 17.23
C SER A 356 6.62 3.79 16.21
N THR A 357 7.50 4.75 15.92
CA THR A 357 8.57 4.58 14.93
C THR A 357 9.43 3.34 15.19
N SER A 358 9.76 3.05 16.46
CA SER A 358 10.55 1.86 16.81
C SER A 358 9.82 0.56 16.49
N HIS A 359 8.50 0.47 16.70
CA HIS A 359 7.70 -0.70 16.29
C HIS A 359 7.59 -0.79 14.76
N VAL A 360 7.42 0.35 14.07
CA VAL A 360 7.39 0.37 12.60
C VAL A 360 8.72 -0.14 12.04
N LEU A 361 9.85 0.37 12.52
CA LEU A 361 11.18 -0.08 12.09
C LEU A 361 11.41 -1.55 12.43
N ALA A 362 11.06 -2.01 13.64
CA ALA A 362 11.28 -3.39 14.04
C ALA A 362 10.40 -4.39 13.27
N GLY A 363 9.14 -4.01 12.98
CA GLY A 363 8.15 -4.88 12.35
C GLY A 363 8.11 -4.81 10.83
N PHE A 364 8.56 -3.71 10.22
CA PHE A 364 8.57 -3.46 8.77
C PHE A 364 9.97 -3.20 8.20
N GLY A 365 11.01 -3.35 9.03
CA GLY A 365 12.42 -3.24 8.66
C GLY A 365 12.81 -4.16 7.50
N THR A 366 13.80 -3.74 6.72
CA THR A 366 14.24 -4.51 5.54
C THR A 366 15.28 -5.57 5.89
N ARG A 367 15.85 -5.52 7.11
CA ARG A 367 16.89 -6.45 7.61
C ARG A 367 16.46 -7.91 7.68
N GLN A 368 15.17 -8.20 7.86
CA GLN A 368 14.67 -9.58 7.95
C GLN A 368 14.21 -10.13 6.60
N ILE A 369 14.32 -9.35 5.52
CA ILE A 369 13.98 -9.79 4.16
C ILE A 369 15.21 -10.52 3.58
N PRO A 370 15.04 -11.74 3.04
CA PRO A 370 16.16 -12.52 2.52
C PRO A 370 16.69 -11.95 1.20
N PHE A 371 17.95 -12.28 0.88
CA PHE A 371 18.64 -11.90 -0.36
C PHE A 371 18.84 -10.40 -0.58
N ILE A 372 18.70 -9.60 0.49
CA ILE A 372 18.93 -8.16 0.48
C ILE A 372 20.38 -7.85 0.88
N ASP A 373 21.05 -7.00 0.10
CA ASP A 373 22.39 -6.49 0.39
C ASP A 373 22.31 -5.43 1.51
N GLN A 374 22.45 -5.89 2.76
CA GLN A 374 22.40 -5.04 3.95
C GLN A 374 23.56 -4.01 3.98
N GLY A 375 24.66 -4.25 3.26
CA GLY A 375 25.77 -3.30 3.20
C GLY A 375 25.43 -2.01 2.44
N LYS A 376 24.35 -2.03 1.64
CA LYS A 376 23.86 -0.88 0.87
C LYS A 376 22.70 -0.16 1.52
N ILE A 377 22.16 -0.67 2.63
CA ILE A 377 20.96 -0.13 3.24
C ILE A 377 21.26 0.47 4.59
N ARG A 378 20.79 1.69 4.80
CA ARG A 378 20.74 2.32 6.12
C ARG A 378 19.29 2.64 6.45
N GLU A 379 18.91 2.31 7.68
CA GLU A 379 17.56 2.52 8.18
C GLU A 379 17.63 3.48 9.36
N PHE A 380 16.84 4.55 9.30
CA PHE A 380 16.85 5.62 10.30
C PHE A 380 15.53 5.61 11.06
N ASN A 381 15.63 5.50 12.39
CA ASN A 381 14.52 5.79 13.28
C ASN A 381 14.41 7.31 13.44
N MET A 382 13.46 7.93 12.75
CA MET A 382 13.36 9.39 12.73
C MET A 382 12.87 10.02 14.03
N SER A 383 12.50 9.23 15.05
CA SER A 383 12.27 9.74 16.41
C SER A 383 13.51 9.74 17.30
N GLU A 384 14.61 9.12 16.86
CA GLU A 384 15.85 8.97 17.64
C GLU A 384 17.02 9.77 17.06
N ILE A 385 16.83 10.41 15.91
CA ILE A 385 17.85 11.21 15.22
C ILE A 385 17.32 12.62 14.94
N THR A 386 18.18 13.62 15.12
CA THR A 386 17.84 14.99 14.73
C THR A 386 17.82 15.13 13.20
N LEU A 387 17.15 16.17 12.71
CA LEU A 387 17.11 16.49 11.29
C LEU A 387 18.53 16.73 10.75
N GLU A 388 19.32 17.52 11.46
CA GLU A 388 20.68 17.91 11.10
C GLU A 388 21.65 16.72 11.09
N ASP A 389 21.56 15.84 12.09
CA ASP A 389 22.40 14.63 12.13
C ASP A 389 22.04 13.67 11.00
N CYS A 390 20.75 13.48 10.71
CA CYS A 390 20.30 12.62 9.61
C CYS A 390 20.80 13.14 8.26
N LEU A 391 20.66 14.46 8.01
CA LEU A 391 21.20 15.10 6.81
C LEU A 391 22.71 14.86 6.67
N THR A 392 23.46 15.08 7.74
CA THR A 392 24.92 14.90 7.76
C THR A 392 25.29 13.47 7.38
N LEU A 393 24.67 12.48 8.03
CA LEU A 393 24.92 11.06 7.75
C LEU A 393 24.57 10.67 6.31
N ILE A 394 23.51 11.23 5.73
CA ILE A 394 23.15 11.01 4.31
C ILE A 394 24.23 11.59 3.40
N LEU A 395 24.59 12.85 3.62
CA LEU A 395 25.51 13.61 2.77
C LEU A 395 26.96 13.10 2.82
N GLU A 396 27.42 12.54 3.94
CA GLU A 396 28.76 11.96 4.08
C GLU A 396 29.03 10.76 3.14
N LYS A 397 27.96 10.05 2.76
CA LYS A 397 28.08 8.83 1.96
C LYS A 397 27.77 9.04 0.47
N ILE A 398 27.56 10.28 0.07
CA ILE A 398 27.35 10.70 -1.31
C ILE A 398 28.63 11.41 -1.76
N LYS A 399 29.37 10.76 -2.68
CA LYS A 399 30.66 11.22 -3.18
C LYS A 399 30.53 11.72 -4.60
#